data_AF-A0A259A2R4-F1
#
_entry.id   AF-A0A259A2R4-F1
#
_cell.length_a   1.000
_cell.length_b   1.000
_cell.length_c   1.000
_cell.angle_alpha   90.00
_cell.angle_beta   90.00
_cell.angle_gamma   90.00
#
_symmetry.space_group_name_H-M   'P 1'
#
loop_
_entity.id
_entity.type
_entity.pdbx_description
1 polymer ?
#
loop_
_entity_poly.entity_id
_entity_poly.type
_entity_poly.pdbx_seq_one_letter_code
_entity_poly.pdbx_strand_id
1 'polypeptide(L)'
;MTIDALDLAERHARDATCGWSLGVFGAVAEFMRDADEATAIDRQPSRLELSTARGALRLDAHPAMQVITYETPSRHAERRRPGVALCLPQDQAQLATRAVLTALGPDAQAIRPEDRAGEVFDLGLGTPTLDALIRITDADLIAALRAAEGATLFARPDLLGQIAASESHRVFLSALGRIEVFQPIPPPDGTSPEGPHTHLLPKLLAHKLRHAANLPIPDGLAVCLSIHPHAETPDH
;
A
#
# COMPACT_ATOMS: atom_id res chain seq x y z
N MET A 1 -23.52 2.59 -17.79
CA MET A 1 -23.75 2.84 -16.36
C MET A 1 -22.36 3.01 -15.76
N THR A 2 -21.98 4.23 -15.38
CA THR A 2 -20.67 4.47 -14.77
C THR A 2 -20.69 3.81 -13.40
N ILE A 3 -19.85 2.79 -13.19
CA ILE A 3 -19.69 2.18 -11.88
C ILE A 3 -19.02 3.23 -10.99
N ASP A 4 -19.68 3.63 -9.90
CA ASP A 4 -19.03 4.42 -8.87
C ASP A 4 -17.93 3.55 -8.23
N ALA A 5 -16.69 4.02 -8.33
CA ALA A 5 -15.52 3.31 -7.86
C ALA A 5 -15.55 3.08 -6.35
N LEU A 6 -16.10 4.02 -5.56
CA LEU A 6 -16.24 3.85 -4.11
C LEU A 6 -17.30 2.82 -3.77
N ASP A 7 -18.41 2.77 -4.51
CA ASP A 7 -19.44 1.74 -4.29
C ASP A 7 -18.93 0.35 -4.70
N LEU A 8 -18.13 0.26 -5.76
CA LEU A 8 -17.42 -0.98 -6.11
C LEU A 8 -16.46 -1.40 -5.01
N ALA A 9 -15.64 -0.46 -4.53
CA ALA A 9 -14.69 -0.73 -3.47
C ALA A 9 -15.38 -1.13 -2.15
N GLU A 10 -16.51 -0.51 -1.80
CA GLU A 10 -17.28 -0.87 -0.61
C GLU A 10 -17.81 -2.31 -0.69
N ARG A 11 -18.28 -2.76 -1.86
CA ARG A 11 -18.70 -4.16 -2.03
C ARG A 11 -17.55 -5.12 -1.77
N HIS A 12 -16.37 -4.85 -2.31
CA HIS A 12 -15.18 -5.66 -2.07
C HIS A 12 -14.66 -5.55 -0.63
N ALA A 13 -14.82 -4.40 0.02
CA ALA A 13 -14.43 -4.20 1.41
C ALA A 13 -15.24 -5.07 2.38
N ARG A 14 -16.50 -5.37 2.04
CA ARG A 14 -17.37 -6.26 2.82
C ARG A 14 -17.04 -7.74 2.66
N ASP A 15 -16.31 -8.11 1.61
CA ASP A 15 -15.77 -9.46 1.41
C ASP A 15 -14.39 -9.57 2.07
N ALA A 16 -14.31 -10.33 3.17
CA ALA A 16 -13.06 -10.52 3.89
C ALA A 16 -12.01 -11.31 3.08
N THR A 17 -12.43 -12.09 2.07
CA THR A 17 -11.50 -12.83 1.20
C THR A 17 -10.85 -11.94 0.14
N CYS A 18 -11.31 -10.70 0.00
CA CYS A 18 -10.77 -9.75 -0.95
C CYS A 18 -9.45 -9.16 -0.47
N GLY A 19 -8.39 -9.36 -1.24
CA GLY A 19 -7.10 -8.71 -1.03
C GLY A 19 -7.03 -7.33 -1.67
N TRP A 20 -6.13 -6.49 -1.17
CA TRP A 20 -5.88 -5.15 -1.67
C TRP A 20 -4.39 -4.92 -1.74
N SER A 21 -3.92 -4.18 -2.74
CA SER A 21 -2.50 -3.80 -2.81
C SER A 21 -2.29 -2.39 -3.32
N LEU A 22 -1.28 -1.73 -2.78
CA LEU A 22 -0.86 -0.38 -3.15
C LEU A 22 0.66 -0.37 -3.29
N GLY A 23 1.16 -0.01 -4.47
CA GLY A 23 2.59 -0.03 -4.71
C GLY A 23 3.00 0.04 -6.17
N VAL A 24 4.31 -0.02 -6.36
CA VAL A 24 4.97 -0.16 -7.65
C VAL A 24 5.77 -1.46 -7.69
N PHE A 25 6.36 -1.78 -8.85
CA PHE A 25 7.18 -2.98 -8.94
C PHE A 25 8.42 -2.87 -8.04
N GLY A 26 8.48 -3.73 -7.02
CA GLY A 26 9.56 -3.75 -6.03
C GLY A 26 9.26 -3.00 -4.73
N ALA A 27 8.14 -2.30 -4.61
CA ALA A 27 7.67 -1.75 -3.34
C ALA A 27 6.14 -1.80 -3.28
N VAL A 28 5.59 -2.65 -2.43
CA VAL A 28 4.14 -2.84 -2.31
C VAL A 28 3.73 -3.08 -0.87
N ALA A 29 2.59 -2.50 -0.49
CA ALA A 29 1.85 -2.87 0.70
C ALA A 29 0.60 -3.63 0.29
N GLU A 30 0.28 -4.69 1.04
CA GLU A 30 -0.89 -5.51 0.86
C GLU A 30 -1.75 -5.44 2.12
N PHE A 31 -3.07 -5.38 1.92
CA PHE A 31 -4.05 -5.45 2.99
C PHE A 31 -5.00 -6.62 2.70
N MET A 32 -5.04 -7.55 3.64
CA MET A 32 -5.89 -8.73 3.65
C MET A 32 -6.32 -8.94 5.10
N ARG A 33 -7.48 -9.55 5.32
CA ARG A 33 -7.97 -9.82 6.67
C ARG A 33 -8.60 -11.20 6.74
N ASP A 34 -8.71 -11.75 7.93
CA ASP A 34 -9.44 -13.00 8.14
C ASP A 34 -10.94 -12.71 8.20
N ALA A 35 -11.76 -13.70 7.86
CA ALA A 35 -13.22 -13.56 7.83
C ALA A 35 -13.82 -13.24 9.22
N ASP A 36 -13.17 -13.72 10.28
CA ASP A 36 -13.53 -13.52 11.68
C ASP A 36 -12.79 -12.34 12.33
N GLU A 37 -11.89 -11.66 11.61
CA GLU A 37 -11.14 -10.52 12.14
C GLU A 37 -12.06 -9.30 12.31
N ALA A 38 -12.10 -8.76 13.53
CA ALA A 38 -12.82 -7.54 13.83
C ALA A 38 -12.33 -6.39 12.94
N THR A 39 -13.24 -5.83 12.14
CA THR A 39 -12.92 -4.81 11.14
C THR A 39 -13.90 -3.65 11.24
N ALA A 40 -13.37 -2.46 11.47
CA ALA A 40 -14.13 -1.23 11.28
C ALA A 40 -14.14 -0.89 9.79
N ILE A 41 -15.32 -0.66 9.22
CA ILE A 41 -15.50 -0.15 7.86
C ILE A 41 -16.24 1.18 7.97
N ASP A 42 -15.58 2.27 7.61
CA ASP A 42 -16.19 3.60 7.55
C ASP A 42 -16.32 4.04 6.08
N ARG A 43 -17.57 4.26 5.65
CA ARG A 43 -17.91 4.73 4.31
C ARG A 43 -18.48 6.13 4.41
N GLN A 44 -17.73 7.10 3.91
CA GLN A 44 -18.12 8.50 3.76
C GLN A 44 -18.26 8.85 2.27
N PRO A 45 -19.02 9.88 1.87
CA PRO A 45 -19.31 10.15 0.45
C PRO A 45 -18.10 10.14 -0.49
N SER A 46 -16.95 10.67 -0.05
CA SER A 46 -15.72 10.76 -0.83
C SER A 46 -14.58 9.88 -0.32
N ARG A 47 -14.85 8.91 0.57
CA ARG A 47 -13.82 8.11 1.22
C ARG A 47 -14.34 6.76 1.73
N LEU A 48 -13.48 5.75 1.65
CA LEU A 48 -13.68 4.45 2.29
C LEU A 48 -12.45 4.14 3.14
N GLU A 49 -12.65 3.80 4.40
CA GLU A 49 -11.60 3.35 5.33
C GLU A 49 -11.96 1.97 5.91
N LEU A 50 -10.96 1.09 5.97
CA LEU A 50 -11.01 -0.18 6.68
C LEU A 50 -9.89 -0.18 7.72
N SER A 51 -10.16 -0.69 8.92
CA SER A 51 -9.14 -0.87 9.94
C SER A 51 -9.36 -2.16 10.71
N THR A 52 -8.27 -2.88 10.94
CA THR A 52 -8.18 -4.03 11.85
C THR A 52 -7.07 -3.79 12.88
N ALA A 53 -6.80 -4.77 13.74
CA ALA A 53 -5.65 -4.74 14.62
C ALA A 53 -4.32 -4.84 13.86
N ARG A 54 -4.29 -5.46 12.67
CA ARG A 54 -3.08 -5.80 11.91
C ARG A 54 -2.75 -4.83 10.77
N GLY A 55 -3.73 -4.09 10.28
CA GLY A 55 -3.52 -3.08 9.25
C GLY A 55 -4.73 -2.19 9.03
N ALA A 56 -4.58 -1.23 8.13
CA ALA A 56 -5.66 -0.36 7.69
C ALA A 56 -5.52 0.00 6.21
N LEU A 57 -6.63 0.34 5.56
CA LEU A 57 -6.72 0.72 4.17
C LEU A 57 -7.61 1.96 4.05
N ARG A 58 -7.22 2.91 3.21
CA ARG A 58 -8.06 4.02 2.79
C ARG A 58 -8.06 4.15 1.27
N LEU A 59 -9.22 4.48 0.74
CA LEU A 59 -9.45 4.92 -0.63
C LEU A 59 -10.17 6.27 -0.60
N ASP A 60 -9.59 7.27 -1.25
CA ASP A 60 -10.16 8.60 -1.44
C ASP A 60 -10.76 8.73 -2.85
N ALA A 61 -11.94 9.35 -2.97
CA ALA A 61 -12.53 9.65 -4.27
C ALA A 61 -11.68 10.66 -5.04
N HIS A 62 -11.64 10.49 -6.36
CA HIS A 62 -10.99 11.43 -7.25
C HIS A 62 -11.78 11.55 -8.56
N PRO A 63 -12.02 12.76 -9.08
CA PRO A 63 -12.85 12.96 -10.27
C PRO A 63 -12.28 12.31 -11.54
N ALA A 64 -10.95 12.18 -11.62
CA ALA A 64 -10.27 11.51 -12.73
C ALA A 64 -10.01 10.01 -12.51
N MET A 65 -10.56 9.42 -11.43
CA MET A 65 -10.39 7.99 -11.13
C MET A 65 -10.98 7.15 -12.26
N GLN A 66 -10.20 6.18 -12.74
CA GLN A 66 -10.62 5.20 -13.74
C GLN A 66 -10.56 3.81 -13.13
N VAL A 67 -11.65 3.05 -13.30
CA VAL A 67 -11.75 1.66 -12.87
C VAL A 67 -11.41 0.77 -14.07
N ILE A 68 -10.35 -0.03 -13.93
CA ILE A 68 -9.93 -1.00 -14.94
C ILE A 68 -10.14 -2.40 -14.37
N THR A 69 -11.10 -3.15 -14.89
CA THR A 69 -11.32 -4.57 -14.54
C THR A 69 -10.55 -5.46 -15.50
N TYR A 70 -9.88 -6.48 -15.01
CA TYR A 70 -9.09 -7.39 -15.81
C TYR A 70 -9.07 -8.82 -15.24
N GLU A 71 -8.58 -9.76 -16.04
CA GLU A 71 -8.19 -11.09 -15.57
C GLU A 71 -6.67 -11.20 -15.61
N THR A 72 -6.06 -11.82 -14.59
CA THR A 72 -4.61 -12.06 -14.59
C THR A 72 -4.22 -12.94 -15.79
N PRO A 73 -3.15 -12.59 -16.52
CA PRO A 73 -2.75 -13.36 -17.68
C PRO A 73 -2.20 -14.72 -17.25
N SER A 74 -2.85 -15.78 -17.72
CA SER A 74 -2.43 -17.17 -17.51
C SER A 74 -2.66 -18.00 -18.76
N ARG A 75 -1.71 -18.90 -19.04
CA ARG A 75 -1.85 -19.94 -20.10
C ARG A 75 -2.96 -20.94 -19.80
N HIS A 76 -3.30 -21.06 -18.51
CA HIS A 76 -4.33 -21.92 -17.95
C HIS A 76 -5.52 -21.05 -17.53
N ALA A 77 -6.67 -21.19 -18.20
CA ALA A 77 -7.84 -20.34 -17.97
C ALA A 77 -8.33 -20.41 -16.52
N GLU A 78 -8.23 -21.58 -15.90
CA GLU A 78 -8.59 -21.87 -14.52
C GLU A 78 -7.73 -21.15 -13.46
N ARG A 79 -6.57 -20.62 -13.87
CA ARG A 79 -5.67 -19.85 -12.99
C ARG A 79 -5.78 -18.35 -13.20
N ARG A 80 -6.61 -17.89 -14.15
CA ARG A 80 -6.93 -16.48 -14.28
C ARG A 80 -7.73 -16.07 -13.05
N ARG A 81 -7.34 -14.94 -12.47
CA ARG A 81 -8.02 -14.34 -11.32
C ARG A 81 -8.56 -12.98 -11.75
N PRO A 82 -9.80 -12.64 -11.39
CA PRO A 82 -10.30 -11.29 -11.60
C PRO A 82 -9.46 -10.30 -10.79
N GLY A 83 -9.31 -9.09 -11.31
CA GLY A 83 -8.64 -7.99 -10.64
C GLY A 83 -9.25 -6.66 -11.03
N VAL A 84 -9.15 -5.69 -10.14
CA VAL A 84 -9.55 -4.30 -10.39
C VAL A 84 -8.37 -3.40 -10.10
N ALA A 85 -8.02 -2.53 -11.04
CA ALA A 85 -7.05 -1.46 -10.84
C ALA A 85 -7.78 -0.11 -10.83
N LEU A 86 -7.65 0.62 -9.73
CA LEU A 86 -8.07 2.01 -9.61
C LEU A 86 -6.91 2.89 -10.04
N CYS A 87 -7.10 3.58 -11.15
CA CYS A 87 -6.04 4.30 -11.85
C CYS A 87 -6.33 5.80 -11.93
N LEU A 88 -5.26 6.57 -12.12
CA LEU A 88 -5.32 7.97 -12.49
C LEU A 88 -4.49 8.24 -13.75
N PRO A 89 -4.80 9.30 -14.52
CA PRO A 89 -3.84 9.88 -15.45
C PRO A 89 -2.50 10.15 -14.75
N GLN A 90 -1.38 9.85 -15.42
CA GLN A 90 -0.05 9.88 -14.81
C GLN A 90 0.34 11.24 -14.22
N ASP A 91 -0.11 12.34 -14.81
CA ASP A 91 0.10 13.71 -14.33
C ASP A 91 -0.69 14.01 -13.05
N GLN A 92 -1.80 13.30 -12.81
CA GLN A 92 -2.64 13.44 -11.62
C GLN A 92 -2.30 12.40 -10.53
N ALA A 93 -1.49 11.40 -10.86
CA ALA A 93 -1.03 10.38 -9.91
C ALA A 93 0.26 10.75 -9.15
N GLN A 94 0.83 11.94 -9.43
CA GLN A 94 2.15 12.31 -8.93
C GLN A 94 2.13 12.63 -7.42
N LEU A 95 3.17 12.18 -6.74
CA LEU A 95 3.47 12.47 -5.33
C LEU A 95 4.79 13.24 -5.22
N ALA A 96 5.30 13.37 -3.99
CA ALA A 96 6.46 14.20 -3.69
C ALA A 96 7.77 13.71 -4.32
N THR A 97 7.87 12.42 -4.69
CA THR A 97 9.03 11.84 -5.38
C THR A 97 10.34 12.07 -4.61
N ARG A 98 10.29 12.02 -3.26
CA ARG A 98 11.48 12.22 -2.43
C ARG A 98 12.44 11.06 -2.66
N ALA A 99 13.72 11.36 -2.88
CA ALA A 99 14.76 10.36 -3.17
C ALA A 99 15.75 10.18 -2.00
N VAL A 100 15.41 10.73 -0.84
CA VAL A 100 16.21 10.70 0.38
C VAL A 100 15.29 10.55 1.59
N LEU A 101 15.83 10.02 2.68
CA LEU A 101 15.14 9.96 3.97
C LEU A 101 14.69 11.37 4.36
N THR A 102 13.40 11.56 4.61
CA THR A 102 12.81 12.87 4.90
C THR A 102 11.88 12.78 6.10
N ALA A 103 12.03 13.65 7.10
CA ALA A 103 11.09 13.75 8.20
C ALA A 103 9.83 14.52 7.76
N LEU A 104 8.64 13.97 8.06
CA LEU A 104 7.35 14.57 7.70
C LEU A 104 6.56 15.08 8.91
N GLY A 105 7.02 14.78 10.12
CA GLY A 105 6.31 15.12 11.37
C GLY A 105 5.20 14.12 11.71
N PRO A 106 4.26 14.50 12.59
CA PRO A 106 3.19 13.61 13.06
C PRO A 106 2.21 13.16 11.96
N ASP A 107 1.73 11.91 12.04
CA ASP A 107 0.79 11.33 11.08
C ASP A 107 -0.68 11.72 11.33
N ALA A 108 -1.02 13.00 11.19
CA ALA A 108 -2.40 13.46 11.38
C ALA A 108 -3.44 12.76 10.47
N GLN A 109 -2.99 12.08 9.42
CA GLN A 109 -3.81 11.34 8.46
C GLN A 109 -3.88 9.83 8.73
N ALA A 110 -3.35 9.35 9.87
CA ALA A 110 -3.52 7.96 10.27
C ALA A 110 -4.99 7.60 10.47
N ILE A 111 -5.36 6.42 9.96
CA ILE A 111 -6.73 5.92 9.98
C ILE A 111 -7.16 5.68 11.43
N ARG A 112 -6.34 4.96 12.20
CA ARG A 112 -6.55 4.77 13.64
C ARG A 112 -6.21 6.06 14.40
N PRO A 113 -7.09 6.60 15.25
CA PRO A 113 -6.82 7.81 16.01
C PRO A 113 -5.58 7.74 16.91
N GLU A 114 -5.33 6.59 17.54
CA GLU A 114 -4.17 6.34 18.42
C GLU A 114 -2.82 6.45 17.71
N ASP A 115 -2.82 6.26 16.39
CA ASP A 115 -1.62 6.31 15.57
C ASP A 115 -1.21 7.73 15.14
N ARG A 116 -2.10 8.71 15.29
CA ARG A 116 -1.91 10.05 14.68
C ARG A 116 -0.76 10.87 15.27
N ALA A 117 -0.28 10.48 16.44
CA ALA A 117 0.83 11.16 17.11
C ALA A 117 2.20 10.59 16.70
N GLY A 118 2.27 9.47 15.98
CA GLY A 118 3.53 8.87 15.55
C GLY A 118 4.27 9.75 14.53
N GLU A 119 5.58 9.83 14.66
CA GLU A 119 6.46 10.58 13.74
C GLU A 119 6.63 9.79 12.43
N VAL A 120 6.45 10.48 11.30
CA VAL A 120 6.53 9.88 9.97
C VAL A 120 7.83 10.25 9.28
N PHE A 121 8.45 9.26 8.66
CA PHE A 121 9.58 9.43 7.76
C PHE A 121 9.26 8.81 6.40
N ASP A 122 9.59 9.54 5.34
CA ASP A 122 9.62 9.02 3.97
C ASP A 122 10.94 8.29 3.74
N LEU A 123 10.87 7.05 3.27
CA LEU A 123 12.06 6.22 3.01
C LEU A 123 12.88 6.69 1.80
N GLY A 124 12.32 7.60 0.99
CA GLY A 124 13.05 8.26 -0.09
C GLY A 124 13.23 7.37 -1.33
N LEU A 125 12.20 6.61 -1.72
CA LEU A 125 12.30 5.69 -2.85
C LEU A 125 12.41 6.39 -4.22
N GLY A 126 12.09 7.68 -4.30
CA GLY A 126 12.15 8.47 -5.53
C GLY A 126 11.11 8.04 -6.57
N THR A 127 10.04 7.39 -6.14
CA THR A 127 8.97 6.90 -7.02
C THR A 127 7.93 7.99 -7.24
N PRO A 128 7.48 8.22 -8.48
CA PRO A 128 6.57 9.34 -8.76
C PRO A 128 5.14 9.13 -8.25
N THR A 129 4.72 7.89 -8.00
CA THR A 129 3.32 7.54 -7.70
C THR A 129 3.14 6.77 -6.40
N LEU A 130 4.22 6.65 -5.61
CA LEU A 130 4.25 5.93 -4.35
C LEU A 130 5.14 6.68 -3.37
N ASP A 131 4.61 6.97 -2.19
CA ASP A 131 5.42 7.32 -1.02
C ASP A 131 5.41 6.10 -0.09
N ALA A 132 6.59 5.55 0.19
CA ALA A 132 6.76 4.47 1.17
C ALA A 132 7.31 5.08 2.46
N LEU A 133 6.50 5.04 3.51
CA LEU A 133 6.75 5.72 4.77
C LEU A 133 6.85 4.72 5.91
N ILE A 134 7.50 5.16 6.99
CA ILE A 134 7.45 4.52 8.30
C ILE A 134 6.92 5.51 9.33
N ARG A 135 6.09 5.01 10.25
CA ARG A 135 5.56 5.74 11.38
C ARG A 135 6.07 5.11 12.68
N ILE A 136 6.61 5.95 13.55
CA ILE A 136 7.43 5.52 14.69
C ILE A 136 7.02 6.31 15.93
N THR A 137 7.02 5.64 17.07
CA THR A 137 6.84 6.24 18.40
C THR A 137 8.08 6.07 19.28
N ASP A 138 9.01 5.19 18.91
CA ASP A 138 10.29 4.99 19.59
C ASP A 138 11.20 6.22 19.42
N ALA A 139 11.56 6.85 20.55
CA ALA A 139 12.30 8.10 20.56
C ALA A 139 13.75 7.95 20.06
N ASP A 140 14.39 6.80 20.31
CA ASP A 140 15.78 6.56 19.93
C ASP A 140 15.88 6.35 18.41
N LEU A 141 14.96 5.59 17.83
CA LEU A 141 14.86 5.41 16.38
C LEU A 141 14.49 6.72 15.67
N ILE A 142 13.57 7.52 16.24
CA ILE A 142 13.26 8.87 15.73
C ILE A 142 14.51 9.74 15.71
N ALA A 143 15.31 9.75 16.79
CA ALA A 143 16.54 10.52 16.86
C ALA A 143 17.57 10.05 15.81
N ALA A 144 17.73 8.73 15.65
CA ALA A 144 18.63 8.14 14.67
C ALA A 144 18.24 8.50 13.22
N LEU A 145 16.94 8.48 12.90
CA LEU A 145 16.44 8.83 11.56
C LEU A 145 16.55 10.33 11.28
N ARG A 146 16.25 11.19 12.26
CA ARG A 146 16.49 12.65 12.12
C ARG A 146 17.95 12.98 11.88
N ALA A 147 18.86 12.29 12.57
CA ALA A 147 20.30 12.46 12.35
C ALA A 147 20.77 12.00 10.96
N ALA A 148 19.96 11.19 10.27
CA ALA A 148 20.23 10.66 8.94
C ALA A 148 19.38 11.31 7.82
N GLU A 149 18.61 12.36 8.13
CA GLU A 149 17.79 13.06 7.16
C GLU A 149 18.64 13.56 5.98
N GLY A 150 18.09 13.44 4.76
CA GLY A 150 18.81 13.75 3.52
C GLY A 150 19.72 12.62 3.00
N ALA A 151 19.90 11.52 3.75
CA ALA A 151 20.64 10.36 3.27
C ALA A 151 19.79 9.47 2.35
N THR A 152 20.43 8.81 1.38
CA THR A 152 19.81 7.70 0.66
C THR A 152 19.75 6.47 1.57
N LEU A 153 18.55 6.01 1.91
CA LEU A 153 18.36 4.94 2.90
C LEU A 153 19.03 3.62 2.50
N PHE A 154 19.03 3.26 1.21
CA PHE A 154 19.71 2.05 0.74
C PHE A 154 21.23 2.08 0.89
N ALA A 155 21.83 3.25 1.14
CA ALA A 155 23.24 3.38 1.50
C ALA A 155 23.48 3.27 3.02
N ARG A 156 22.42 3.02 3.81
CA ARG A 156 22.44 2.93 5.28
C ARG A 156 21.88 1.59 5.77
N PRO A 157 22.62 0.48 5.58
CA PRO A 157 22.17 -0.85 5.99
C PRO A 157 21.97 -0.96 7.52
N ASP A 158 22.69 -0.14 8.28
CA ASP A 158 22.51 0.00 9.73
C ASP A 158 21.10 0.48 10.10
N LEU A 159 20.60 1.51 9.41
CA LEU A 159 19.26 2.05 9.64
C LEU A 159 18.18 1.11 9.12
N LEU A 160 18.40 0.46 7.96
CA LEU A 160 17.46 -0.56 7.46
C LEU A 160 17.30 -1.71 8.46
N GLY A 161 18.40 -2.14 9.09
CA GLY A 161 18.36 -3.15 10.16
C GLY A 161 17.59 -2.70 11.39
N GLN A 162 17.78 -1.45 11.83
CA GLN A 162 17.04 -0.87 12.96
C GLN A 162 15.54 -0.74 12.66
N ILE A 163 15.18 -0.28 11.47
CA ILE A 163 13.78 -0.20 11.01
C ILE A 163 13.16 -1.60 10.98
N ALA A 164 13.85 -2.59 10.40
CA ALA A 164 13.36 -3.96 10.30
C ALA A 164 13.17 -4.64 11.66
N ALA A 165 14.02 -4.32 12.64
CA ALA A 165 13.94 -4.84 14.00
C ALA A 165 12.96 -4.07 14.91
N SER A 166 12.40 -2.95 14.42
CA SER A 166 11.46 -2.13 15.19
C SER A 166 10.00 -2.53 14.96
N GLU A 167 9.13 -2.12 15.88
CA GLU A 167 7.67 -2.20 15.74
C GLU A 167 7.11 -1.04 14.89
N SER A 168 7.90 -0.48 13.96
CA SER A 168 7.45 0.63 13.12
C SER A 168 6.28 0.22 12.24
N HIS A 169 5.27 1.10 12.18
CA HIS A 169 4.17 0.93 11.24
C HIS A 169 4.65 1.34 9.85
N ARG A 170 4.34 0.56 8.82
CA ARG A 170 4.68 0.91 7.43
C ARG A 170 3.45 1.48 6.77
N VAL A 171 3.60 2.64 6.16
CA VAL A 171 2.50 3.41 5.58
C VAL A 171 2.83 3.70 4.13
N PHE A 172 2.07 3.12 3.21
CA PHE A 172 2.27 3.29 1.78
C PHE A 172 1.15 4.16 1.22
N LEU A 173 1.51 5.22 0.50
CA LEU A 173 0.57 6.19 -0.06
C LEU A 173 0.63 6.20 -1.58
N SER A 174 -0.54 6.31 -2.20
CA SER A 174 -0.70 6.72 -3.59
C SER A 174 -1.61 7.94 -3.64
N ALA A 175 -1.79 8.54 -4.82
CA ALA A 175 -2.74 9.64 -5.00
C ALA A 175 -4.21 9.28 -4.69
N LEU A 176 -4.57 7.98 -4.67
CA LEU A 176 -5.93 7.53 -4.35
C LEU A 176 -6.05 6.83 -3.00
N GLY A 177 -4.95 6.39 -2.41
CA GLY A 177 -5.06 5.44 -1.32
C GLY A 177 -3.91 5.46 -0.34
N ARG A 178 -4.16 4.74 0.75
CA ARG A 178 -3.21 4.57 1.85
C ARG A 178 -3.38 3.17 2.40
N ILE A 179 -2.29 2.43 2.52
CA ILE A 179 -2.26 1.17 3.27
C ILE A 179 -1.31 1.34 4.44
N GLU A 180 -1.79 0.97 5.63
CA GLU A 180 -1.02 0.93 6.85
C GLU A 180 -0.87 -0.53 7.30
N VAL A 181 0.35 -0.90 7.66
CA VAL A 181 0.68 -2.26 8.10
C VAL A 181 1.28 -2.16 9.49
N PHE A 182 0.68 -2.89 10.44
CA PHE A 182 1.06 -2.88 11.85
C PHE A 182 1.79 -4.15 12.29
N GLN A 183 1.74 -5.22 11.48
CA GLN A 183 2.40 -6.50 11.80
C GLN A 183 3.93 -6.38 11.80
N PRO A 184 4.68 -7.13 12.61
CA PRO A 184 6.15 -7.06 12.57
C PRO A 184 6.71 -7.50 11.20
N ILE A 185 7.91 -7.03 10.85
CA ILE A 185 8.64 -7.57 9.69
C ILE A 185 9.16 -8.96 10.09
N PRO A 186 8.87 -10.03 9.32
CA PRO A 186 9.45 -11.33 9.61
C PRO A 186 10.98 -11.29 9.48
N PRO A 187 11.71 -12.17 10.19
CA PRO A 187 13.16 -12.28 10.00
C PRO A 187 13.49 -12.63 8.53
N PRO A 188 14.73 -12.40 8.06
CA PRO A 188 15.10 -12.59 6.64
C PRO A 188 14.79 -13.98 6.06
N ASP A 189 14.85 -15.03 6.88
CA ASP A 189 14.54 -16.41 6.49
C ASP A 189 13.09 -16.83 6.80
N GLY A 190 12.26 -15.87 7.25
CA GLY A 190 10.87 -16.07 7.59
C GLY A 190 9.94 -16.01 6.37
N THR A 191 8.75 -16.58 6.51
CA THR A 191 7.68 -16.43 5.53
C THR A 191 6.95 -15.10 5.73
N SER A 192 6.40 -14.53 4.65
CA SER A 192 5.48 -13.41 4.77
C SER A 192 4.33 -13.78 5.71
N PRO A 193 3.96 -12.89 6.65
CA PRO A 193 2.86 -13.17 7.56
C PRO A 193 1.55 -13.21 6.80
N GLU A 194 0.60 -14.00 7.28
CA GLU A 194 -0.80 -13.88 6.85
C GLU A 194 -1.34 -12.51 7.25
N GLY A 195 -2.26 -11.95 6.44
CA GLY A 195 -2.79 -10.61 6.64
C GLY A 195 -1.91 -9.49 6.07
N PRO A 196 -2.07 -8.23 6.54
CA PRO A 196 -1.43 -7.07 5.94
C PRO A 196 0.09 -7.12 6.06
N HIS A 197 0.82 -6.88 4.97
CA HIS A 197 2.28 -6.89 4.97
C HIS A 197 2.85 -6.03 3.84
N THR A 198 4.17 -5.83 3.85
CA THR A 198 4.86 -5.05 2.81
C THR A 198 6.02 -5.83 2.22
N HIS A 199 6.30 -5.60 0.94
CA HIS A 199 7.52 -6.04 0.28
C HIS A 199 8.31 -4.83 -0.19
N LEU A 200 9.60 -4.80 0.15
CA LEU A 200 10.55 -3.81 -0.36
C LEU A 200 11.76 -4.54 -0.94
N LEU A 201 11.88 -4.53 -2.27
CA LEU A 201 12.85 -5.29 -3.05
C LEU A 201 13.69 -4.32 -3.90
N PRO A 202 14.83 -3.82 -3.38
CA PRO A 202 15.64 -2.79 -4.03
C PRO A 202 16.08 -3.16 -5.46
N LYS A 203 16.37 -4.44 -5.71
CA LYS A 203 16.73 -4.95 -7.04
C LYS A 203 15.60 -4.74 -8.05
N LEU A 204 14.34 -4.92 -7.62
CA LEU A 204 13.18 -4.72 -8.49
C LEU A 204 12.88 -3.23 -8.70
N LEU A 205 13.04 -2.42 -7.65
CA LEU A 205 12.90 -0.96 -7.73
C LEU A 205 13.87 -0.33 -8.74
N ALA A 206 15.08 -0.88 -8.87
CA ALA A 206 16.08 -0.40 -9.84
C ALA A 206 15.59 -0.48 -11.30
N HIS A 207 14.60 -1.33 -11.61
CA HIS A 207 13.99 -1.40 -12.94
C HIS A 207 13.02 -0.23 -13.22
N LYS A 208 12.63 0.55 -12.20
CA LYS A 208 11.75 1.74 -12.31
C LYS A 208 10.42 1.45 -13.02
N LEU A 209 9.92 0.22 -12.85
CA LEU A 209 8.63 -0.20 -13.39
C LEU A 209 7.51 0.27 -12.46
N ARG A 210 6.46 0.84 -13.04
CA ARG A 210 5.34 1.46 -12.30
C ARG A 210 4.36 0.45 -11.74
N HIS A 211 4.22 -0.71 -12.41
CA HIS A 211 3.45 -1.85 -11.98
C HIS A 211 4.05 -3.12 -12.59
N ALA A 212 3.58 -4.30 -12.19
CA ALA A 212 4.00 -5.54 -12.82
C ALA A 212 3.67 -5.49 -14.33
N ALA A 213 4.65 -5.87 -15.17
CA ALA A 213 4.59 -5.69 -16.62
C ALA A 213 3.47 -6.49 -17.32
N ASN A 214 2.81 -7.39 -16.60
CA ASN A 214 1.76 -8.27 -17.09
C ASN A 214 0.33 -7.72 -16.85
N LEU A 215 0.17 -6.61 -16.12
CA LEU A 215 -1.15 -6.01 -15.94
C LEU A 215 -1.59 -5.27 -17.21
N PRO A 216 -2.80 -5.51 -17.75
CA PRO A 216 -3.28 -4.88 -18.97
C PRO A 216 -3.78 -3.44 -18.69
N ILE A 217 -2.90 -2.60 -18.15
CA ILE A 217 -3.19 -1.20 -17.85
C ILE A 217 -2.94 -0.36 -19.09
N PRO A 218 -3.91 0.45 -19.56
CA PRO A 218 -3.70 1.34 -20.69
C PRO A 218 -2.54 2.34 -20.48
N ASP A 219 -1.87 2.68 -21.58
CA ASP A 219 -0.83 3.71 -21.58
C ASP A 219 -1.38 5.05 -21.06
N GLY A 220 -0.52 5.80 -20.35
CA GLY A 220 -0.88 7.09 -19.78
C GLY A 220 -1.59 7.02 -18.43
N LEU A 221 -1.94 5.83 -17.94
CA LEU A 221 -2.46 5.61 -16.60
C LEU A 221 -1.37 5.18 -15.61
N ALA A 222 -1.62 5.44 -14.33
CA ALA A 222 -0.87 4.91 -13.20
C ALA A 222 -1.85 4.19 -12.26
N VAL A 223 -1.49 2.99 -11.83
CA VAL A 223 -2.26 2.24 -10.82
C VAL A 223 -2.00 2.85 -9.45
N CYS A 224 -3.05 3.24 -8.75
CA CYS A 224 -2.95 3.84 -7.42
C CYS A 224 -3.44 2.90 -6.32
N LEU A 225 -4.37 1.99 -6.61
CA LEU A 225 -4.82 0.93 -5.71
C LEU A 225 -5.32 -0.25 -6.55
N SER A 226 -5.00 -1.48 -6.12
CA SER A 226 -5.52 -2.69 -6.74
C SER A 226 -6.41 -3.45 -5.76
N ILE A 227 -7.47 -4.03 -6.29
CA ILE A 227 -8.41 -4.90 -5.60
C ILE A 227 -8.24 -6.29 -6.21
N HIS A 228 -8.09 -7.29 -5.36
CA HIS A 228 -7.89 -8.69 -5.71
C HIS A 228 -9.06 -9.51 -5.13
N PRO A 229 -10.22 -9.53 -5.81
CA PRO A 229 -11.32 -10.38 -5.39
C PRO A 229 -10.87 -11.83 -5.41
N HIS A 230 -11.22 -12.59 -4.37
CA HIS A 230 -11.03 -14.03 -4.47
C HIS A 230 -11.98 -14.56 -5.56
N ALA A 231 -11.49 -15.48 -6.40
CA ALA A 231 -12.41 -16.18 -7.30
C ALA A 231 -13.35 -17.01 -6.43
N GLU A 232 -14.66 -16.90 -6.64
CA GLU A 232 -15.61 -17.88 -6.10
C GLU A 232 -15.10 -19.28 -6.50
N THR A 233 -14.83 -20.14 -5.52
CA THR A 233 -14.73 -21.57 -5.81
C THR A 233 -16.13 -21.98 -6.25
N PRO A 234 -16.32 -22.56 -7.45
CA PRO A 234 -17.64 -23.07 -7.80
C PRO A 234 -18.02 -24.13 -6.76
N ASP A 235 -19.15 -23.93 -6.09
CA ASP A 235 -19.74 -24.96 -5.24
C ASP A 235 -19.87 -26.25 -6.07
N HIS A 236 -19.31 -27.34 -5.54
CA HIS A 236 -19.43 -28.69 -6.10
C HIS A 236 -20.77 -29.32 -5.74
#